data_AF-A0A6B1A2R1-F1
#
_entry.id   AF-A0A6B1A2R1-F1
#
_cell.length_a   1.000
_cell.length_b   1.000
_cell.length_c   1.000
_cell.angle_alpha   90.00
_cell.angle_beta   90.00
_cell.angle_gamma   90.00
#
_symmetry.space_group_name_H-M   'P 1'
#
loop_
_entity.id
_entity.type
_entity.pdbx_description
1 polymer ?
#
loop_
_entity_poly.entity_id
_entity_poly.type
_entity_poly.pdbx_seq_one_letter_code
_entity_poly.pdbx_strand_id
1 'polypeptide(L)'
;MIANPDLLSSLNGIVSGEVSPEMFADLTQIPMHTVIEIMEWWSLQGIGDNWNSKSCTYYTGSRLDAGIVLIERGLPIHDIARRLDWRDFEGLTGRILESEGFDVQYNLIMKRPRLEIDVIGIRMNV
;
A
#
# COMPACT_ATOMS: atom_id res chain seq x y z
N MET A 1 -0.80 -18.65 -7.48
CA MET A 1 -0.54 -18.11 -8.83
C MET A 1 -1.47 -16.92 -9.00
N ILE A 2 -0.93 -15.74 -9.28
CA ILE A 2 -1.73 -14.52 -9.33
C ILE A 2 -2.40 -14.47 -10.70
N ALA A 3 -3.73 -14.50 -10.69
CA ALA A 3 -4.56 -14.75 -11.87
C ALA A 3 -4.67 -13.54 -12.81
N ASN A 4 -4.24 -12.35 -12.38
CA ASN A 4 -4.37 -11.13 -13.16
C ASN A 4 -3.04 -10.36 -13.21
N PRO A 5 -2.41 -10.19 -14.40
CA PRO A 5 -1.14 -9.48 -14.55
C PRO A 5 -1.23 -7.99 -14.18
N ASP A 6 -2.44 -7.43 -14.20
CA ASP A 6 -2.67 -6.01 -13.94
C ASP A 6 -2.72 -5.65 -12.45
N LEU A 7 -2.71 -6.65 -11.55
CA LEU A 7 -2.73 -6.42 -10.11
C LEU A 7 -1.57 -5.55 -9.62
N LEU A 8 -0.39 -5.69 -10.23
CA LEU A 8 0.75 -4.85 -9.90
C LEU A 8 0.52 -3.40 -10.35
N SER A 9 0.00 -3.19 -11.56
CA SER A 9 -0.33 -1.84 -12.07
C SER A 9 -1.48 -1.19 -11.29
N SER A 10 -2.38 -2.01 -10.74
CA SER A 10 -3.55 -1.54 -10.00
C SER A 10 -3.22 -0.77 -8.71
N LEU A 11 -2.02 -0.96 -8.14
CA LEU A 11 -1.57 -0.19 -6.96
C LEU A 11 -1.65 1.33 -7.18
N ASN A 12 -1.43 1.79 -8.42
CA ASN A 12 -1.48 3.21 -8.76
C ASN A 12 -2.90 3.80 -8.63
N GLY A 13 -3.93 2.97 -8.78
CA GLY A 13 -5.34 3.36 -8.65
C GLY A 13 -5.82 3.43 -7.20
N ILE A 14 -5.04 2.88 -6.26
CA ILE A 14 -5.30 2.98 -4.83
C ILE A 14 -4.74 4.33 -4.35
N VAL A 15 -5.60 5.34 -4.29
CA VAL A 15 -5.29 6.69 -3.81
C VAL A 15 -6.28 7.08 -2.73
N SER A 16 -5.81 7.81 -1.71
CA SER A 16 -6.65 8.21 -0.58
C SER A 16 -7.85 9.04 -1.06
N GLY A 17 -9.04 8.68 -0.56
CA GLY A 17 -10.31 9.27 -0.95
C GLY A 17 -11.26 8.25 -1.59
N GLU A 18 -12.42 8.72 -2.01
CA GLU A 18 -13.36 7.93 -2.79
C GLU A 18 -12.88 7.85 -4.25
N VAL A 19 -12.72 6.63 -4.76
CA VAL A 19 -12.22 6.36 -6.11
C VAL A 19 -13.27 5.56 -6.89
N SER A 20 -13.68 6.08 -8.04
CA SER A 20 -14.57 5.38 -8.97
C SER A 20 -13.79 4.46 -9.92
N PRO A 21 -14.42 3.45 -10.55
CA PRO A 21 -13.80 2.64 -11.60
C PRO A 21 -13.20 3.46 -12.73
N GLU A 22 -13.81 4.58 -13.12
CA GLU A 22 -13.28 5.45 -14.16
C GLU A 22 -11.98 6.12 -13.74
N MET A 23 -11.96 6.71 -12.55
CA MET A 23 -10.75 7.30 -11.99
C MET A 23 -9.64 6.25 -11.80
N PHE A 24 -10.00 5.05 -11.35
CA PHE A 24 -9.07 3.95 -11.18
C PHE A 24 -8.47 3.51 -12.53
N ALA A 25 -9.30 3.40 -13.57
CA ALA A 25 -8.87 3.09 -14.92
C ALA A 25 -7.88 4.14 -15.45
N ASP A 26 -8.19 5.42 -15.26
CA ASP A 26 -7.33 6.52 -15.70
C ASP A 26 -5.97 6.51 -14.99
N LEU A 27 -5.94 6.24 -13.67
CA LEU A 27 -4.70 6.20 -12.90
C LEU A 27 -3.82 4.98 -13.21
N THR A 28 -4.43 3.86 -13.60
CA THR A 28 -3.73 2.59 -13.79
C THR A 28 -3.50 2.23 -15.25
N GLN A 29 -4.21 2.88 -16.17
CA GLN A 29 -4.29 2.56 -17.59
C GLN A 29 -4.82 1.13 -17.86
N ILE A 30 -5.54 0.56 -16.90
CA ILE A 30 -6.17 -0.76 -17.02
C ILE A 30 -7.53 -0.62 -17.72
N PRO A 31 -7.91 -1.53 -18.64
CA PRO A 31 -9.22 -1.52 -19.27
C PRO A 31 -10.38 -1.59 -18.27
N MET A 32 -11.43 -0.80 -18.48
CA MET A 32 -12.58 -0.67 -17.57
C MET A 32 -13.20 -2.00 -17.13
N HIS A 33 -13.30 -2.97 -18.06
CA HIS A 33 -13.89 -4.28 -17.75
C HIS A 33 -13.08 -5.04 -16.69
N THR A 34 -11.75 -4.90 -16.71
CA THR A 34 -10.83 -5.52 -15.73
C THR A 34 -10.80 -4.74 -14.43
N VAL A 35 -11.00 -3.41 -14.47
CA VAL A 35 -10.96 -2.55 -13.28
C VAL A 35 -12.01 -2.95 -12.25
N ILE A 36 -13.24 -3.23 -12.68
CA ILE A 36 -14.33 -3.62 -11.76
C ILE A 36 -13.94 -4.90 -11.00
N GLU A 37 -13.43 -5.91 -11.71
CA GLU A 37 -12.98 -7.17 -11.12
C GLU A 37 -11.82 -6.96 -10.14
N ILE A 38 -10.88 -6.09 -10.48
CA ILE A 38 -9.73 -5.77 -9.62
C ILE A 38 -10.15 -5.01 -8.36
N MET A 39 -11.03 -4.02 -8.47
CA MET A 39 -11.52 -3.25 -7.32
C MET A 39 -12.35 -4.13 -6.38
N GLU A 40 -13.21 -5.00 -6.92
CA GLU A 40 -13.92 -6.00 -6.13
C GLU A 40 -12.95 -6.95 -5.42
N TRP A 41 -11.93 -7.42 -6.14
CA TRP A 41 -10.90 -8.28 -5.57
C TRP A 41 -10.15 -7.61 -4.42
N TRP A 42 -9.77 -6.33 -4.56
CA TRP A 42 -9.13 -5.56 -3.48
C TRP A 42 -10.03 -5.44 -2.26
N SER A 43 -11.31 -5.13 -2.46
CA SER A 43 -12.27 -5.09 -1.36
C SER A 43 -12.40 -6.44 -0.64
N LEU A 44 -12.40 -7.56 -1.38
CA LEU A 44 -12.39 -8.91 -0.79
C LEU A 44 -11.10 -9.23 -0.03
N GLN A 45 -9.99 -8.54 -0.32
CA GLN A 45 -8.74 -8.63 0.45
C GLN A 45 -8.71 -7.67 1.66
N GLY A 46 -9.79 -6.93 1.91
CA GLY A 46 -9.85 -5.94 2.98
C GLY A 46 -9.11 -4.64 2.62
N ILE A 47 -8.85 -4.38 1.34
CA ILE A 47 -8.23 -3.14 0.87
C ILE A 47 -9.33 -2.16 0.44
N GLY A 48 -9.45 -1.08 1.21
CA GLY A 48 -10.49 -0.06 1.03
C GLY A 48 -11.86 -0.49 1.58
N ASP A 49 -12.73 0.49 1.76
CA ASP A 49 -14.05 0.32 2.37
C ASP A 49 -15.19 0.67 1.40
N ASN A 50 -16.40 0.20 1.73
CA ASN A 50 -17.66 0.57 1.07
C ASN A 50 -17.72 0.33 -0.44
N TRP A 51 -17.02 -0.68 -0.95
CA TRP A 51 -17.13 -1.07 -2.36
C TRP A 51 -18.59 -1.37 -2.74
N ASN A 52 -19.08 -0.68 -3.77
CA ASN A 52 -20.48 -0.78 -4.23
C ASN A 52 -20.61 -0.84 -5.77
N SER A 53 -19.54 -1.28 -6.45
CA SER A 53 -19.40 -1.30 -7.91
C SER A 53 -19.33 0.08 -8.60
N LYS A 54 -19.55 1.18 -7.89
CA LYS A 54 -19.41 2.56 -8.40
C LYS A 54 -18.25 3.31 -7.76
N SER A 55 -17.89 2.96 -6.53
CA SER A 55 -16.75 3.55 -5.84
C SER A 55 -16.24 2.64 -4.71
N CYS A 56 -14.99 2.87 -4.32
CA CYS A 56 -14.37 2.35 -3.11
C CYS A 56 -13.66 3.51 -2.39
N THR A 57 -13.70 3.54 -1.06
CA THR A 57 -12.97 4.53 -0.25
C THR A 57 -11.65 3.93 0.19
N TYR A 58 -10.54 4.56 -0.21
CA TYR A 58 -9.20 4.22 0.28
C TYR A 58 -8.69 5.26 1.26
N TYR A 59 -7.80 4.85 2.15
CA TYR A 59 -7.19 5.69 3.17
C TYR A 59 -5.69 5.82 2.92
N THR A 60 -5.08 6.78 3.62
CA THR A 60 -3.62 6.83 3.74
C THR A 60 -3.12 5.49 4.26
N GLY A 61 -2.25 4.82 3.51
CA GLY A 61 -1.75 3.47 3.82
C GLY A 61 -2.42 2.33 3.05
N SER A 62 -3.61 2.51 2.44
CA SER A 62 -4.27 1.42 1.71
C SER A 62 -3.44 0.87 0.55
N ARG A 63 -2.64 1.72 -0.11
CA ARG A 63 -1.73 1.27 -1.18
C ARG A 63 -0.61 0.40 -0.63
N LEU A 64 -0.06 0.78 0.50
CA LEU A 64 0.94 -0.01 1.21
C LEU A 64 0.37 -1.37 1.62
N ASP A 65 -0.82 -1.38 2.21
CA ASP A 65 -1.50 -2.61 2.61
C ASP A 65 -1.70 -3.54 1.41
N ALA A 66 -2.14 -2.98 0.28
CA ALA A 66 -2.25 -3.70 -0.99
C ALA A 66 -0.90 -4.24 -1.49
N GLY A 67 0.18 -3.46 -1.35
CA GLY A 67 1.53 -3.90 -1.64
C GLY A 67 1.94 -5.11 -0.82
N ILE A 68 1.67 -5.10 0.49
CA ILE A 68 1.96 -6.22 1.40
C ILE A 68 1.17 -7.48 1.00
N VAL A 69 -0.11 -7.32 0.68
CA VAL A 69 -0.99 -8.40 0.17
C VAL A 69 -0.42 -9.06 -1.10
N LEU A 70 0.29 -8.32 -1.95
CA LEU A 70 0.97 -8.84 -3.14
C LEU A 70 2.31 -9.52 -2.83
N ILE A 71 3.10 -8.96 -1.90
CA ILE A 71 4.35 -9.58 -1.41
C ILE A 71 4.05 -10.96 -0.83
N GLU A 72 3.03 -11.05 0.03
CA GLU A 72 2.58 -12.31 0.65
C GLU A 72 2.14 -13.35 -0.39
N ARG A 73 1.70 -12.91 -1.57
CA ARG A 73 1.32 -13.78 -2.70
C ARG A 73 2.48 -14.11 -3.65
N GLY A 74 3.69 -13.65 -3.32
CA GLY A 74 4.92 -13.99 -4.03
C GLY A 74 5.32 -13.00 -5.13
N LEU A 75 4.75 -11.79 -5.18
CA LEU A 75 5.31 -10.76 -6.08
C LEU A 75 6.68 -10.31 -5.59
N PRO A 76 7.61 -10.00 -6.51
CA PRO A 76 8.89 -9.43 -6.15
C PRO A 76 8.71 -8.09 -5.44
N ILE A 77 9.26 -7.97 -4.23
CA ILE A 77 9.24 -6.73 -3.45
C ILE A 77 9.80 -5.55 -4.25
N HIS A 78 10.81 -5.79 -5.10
CA HIS A 78 11.40 -4.78 -5.96
C HIS A 78 10.39 -4.16 -6.94
N ASP A 79 9.45 -4.95 -7.48
CA ASP A 79 8.47 -4.44 -8.44
C ASP A 79 7.37 -3.63 -7.76
N ILE A 80 7.02 -4.00 -6.52
CA ILE A 80 6.07 -3.30 -5.67
C ILE A 80 6.66 -1.99 -5.16
N ALA A 81 7.91 -2.03 -4.69
CA ALA A 81 8.68 -0.89 -4.21
C ALA A 81 8.73 0.27 -5.22
N ARG A 82 8.79 -0.01 -6.54
CA ARG A 82 8.76 1.03 -7.58
C ARG A 82 7.43 1.78 -7.70
N ARG A 83 6.36 1.33 -7.04
CA ARG A 83 5.00 1.89 -7.11
C ARG A 83 4.54 2.50 -5.78
N LEU A 84 5.35 2.37 -4.75
CA LEU A 84 5.13 2.97 -3.44
C LEU A 84 5.79 4.35 -3.41
N ASP A 85 5.13 5.34 -2.81
CA ASP A 85 5.75 6.64 -2.55
C ASP A 85 6.62 6.59 -1.29
N TRP A 86 7.36 7.66 -1.01
CA TRP A 86 8.27 7.71 0.15
C TRP A 86 7.53 7.51 1.50
N ARG A 87 6.27 7.97 1.63
CA ARG A 87 5.46 7.75 2.84
C ARG A 87 5.00 6.30 2.94
N ASP A 88 4.68 5.68 1.81
CA ASP A 88 4.38 4.26 1.74
C ASP A 88 5.60 3.41 2.17
N PHE A 89 6.83 3.83 1.85
CA PHE A 89 8.06 3.15 2.29
C PHE A 89 8.31 3.25 3.80
N GLU A 90 8.04 4.41 4.40
CA GLU A 90 8.12 4.57 5.86
C GLU A 90 7.16 3.60 6.55
N GLY A 91 5.89 3.59 6.11
CA GLY A 91 4.90 2.65 6.61
C GLY A 91 5.30 1.18 6.38
N LEU A 92 5.85 0.83 5.20
CA LEU A 92 6.29 -0.54 4.90
C LEU A 92 7.36 -0.99 5.88
N THR A 93 8.38 -0.15 6.06
CA THR A 93 9.51 -0.42 6.94
C THR A 93 9.05 -0.60 8.37
N GLY A 94 8.15 0.27 8.84
CA GLY A 94 7.57 0.15 10.16
C GLY A 94 6.74 -1.12 10.35
N ARG A 95 5.85 -1.47 9.41
CA ARG A 95 5.07 -2.71 9.49
C ARG A 95 5.94 -3.97 9.51
N ILE A 96 7.05 -3.99 8.75
CA ILE A 96 8.02 -5.09 8.79
C ILE A 96 8.65 -5.19 10.19
N LEU A 97 9.13 -4.07 10.74
CA LEU A 97 9.73 -4.04 12.09
C LEU A 97 8.74 -4.49 13.18
N GLU A 98 7.49 -4.01 13.12
CA GLU A 98 6.41 -4.43 14.02
C GLU A 98 6.14 -5.93 13.94
N SER A 99 6.12 -6.50 12.73
CA SER A 99 5.91 -7.93 12.52
C SER A 99 7.03 -8.80 13.13
N GLU A 100 8.23 -8.25 13.26
CA GLU A 100 9.39 -8.88 13.89
C GLU A 100 9.52 -8.53 15.40
N GLY A 101 8.50 -7.88 15.99
CA GLY A 101 8.41 -7.61 17.42
C GLY A 101 9.18 -6.37 17.91
N PHE A 102 9.48 -5.42 17.01
CA PHE A 102 10.02 -4.11 17.39
C PHE A 102 8.89 -3.12 17.72
N ASP A 103 9.15 -2.22 18.67
CA ASP A 103 8.36 -1.00 18.85
C ASP A 103 8.85 0.04 17.82
N VAL A 104 7.94 0.66 17.07
CA VAL A 104 8.30 1.52 15.94
C VAL A 104 7.95 2.97 16.21
N GLN A 105 8.94 3.85 16.02
CA GLN A 105 8.77 5.31 16.07
C GLN A 105 9.01 5.90 14.68
N TYR A 106 8.18 6.87 14.31
CA TYR A 106 8.26 7.57 13.03
C TYR A 106 8.67 9.03 13.24
N ASN A 107 9.35 9.62 12.26
CA ASN A 107 9.67 11.05 12.18
C ASN A 107 10.44 11.57 13.42
N LEU A 108 11.51 10.88 13.83
CA LEU A 108 12.35 11.33 14.94
C LEU A 108 13.22 12.51 14.48
N ILE A 109 12.96 13.70 15.03
CA ILE A 109 13.72 14.92 14.72
C ILE A 109 14.71 15.24 15.85
N MET A 110 16.00 15.16 15.53
CA MET A 110 17.07 15.70 16.37
C MET A 110 17.36 17.15 16.00
N LYS A 111 17.51 18.02 17.00
CA LYS A 111 17.72 19.46 16.76
C LYS A 111 19.20 19.85 16.62
N ARG A 112 20.14 19.08 17.21
CA ARG A 112 21.60 19.37 17.23
C ARG A 112 22.45 18.09 17.32
N PRO A 113 23.16 17.68 16.25
CA PRO A 113 23.02 18.19 14.87
C PRO A 113 21.57 18.02 14.37
N ARG A 114 21.15 18.82 13.40
CA ARG A 114 19.81 18.68 12.81
C ARG A 114 19.79 17.41 11.96
N LEU A 115 19.02 16.42 12.38
CA LEU A 115 18.86 15.14 11.70
C LEU A 115 17.40 14.71 11.83
N GLU A 116 16.88 14.08 10.78
CA GLU A 116 15.59 13.41 10.78
C GLU A 116 15.84 11.93 10.50
N ILE A 117 15.16 11.07 11.27
CA ILE A 117 15.15 9.63 11.06
C ILE A 117 13.69 9.25 10.84
N ASP A 118 13.38 8.82 9.63
CA ASP A 118 12.00 8.58 9.19
C ASP A 118 11.35 7.42 9.96
N VAL A 119 12.10 6.34 10.22
CA VAL A 119 11.64 5.15 10.95
C VAL A 119 12.72 4.59 11.86
N ILE A 120 12.37 4.27 13.11
CA ILE A 120 13.23 3.61 14.10
C ILE A 120 12.49 2.41 14.68
N GLY A 121 13.11 1.22 14.60
CA GLY A 121 12.67 0.03 15.33
C GLY A 121 13.47 -0.14 16.61
N ILE A 122 12.78 -0.23 17.75
CA ILE A 122 13.36 -0.45 19.08
C ILE A 122 12.99 -1.86 19.54
N ARG A 123 14.01 -2.70 19.76
CA ARG A 123 13.78 -4.05 20.29
C ARG A 123 13.63 -3.98 21.80
N MET A 124 12.43 -4.25 22.30
CA MET A 124 12.16 -4.28 23.73
C MET A 124 12.64 -5.62 24.31
N ASN A 125 13.50 -5.58 25.34
CA ASN A 125 14.09 -6.72 26.08
C ASN A 125 15.33 -7.41 25.47
N VAL A 126 16.35 -6.65 25.07
CA VAL A 126 17.71 -7.18 24.92
C VAL A 126 18.59 -6.68 26.07
#